data_AF-A0A958SVD1-F1
#
_entry.id   AF-A0A958SVD1-F1
#
_cell.length_a   1.000
_cell.length_b   1.000
_cell.length_c   1.000
_cell.angle_alpha   90.00
_cell.angle_beta   90.00
_cell.angle_gamma   90.00
#
_symmetry.space_group_name_H-M   'P 1'
#
loop_
_entity.id
_entity.type
_entity.pdbx_description
1 polymer ?
#
loop_
_entity_poly.entity_id
_entity_poly.type
_entity_poly.pdbx_seq_one_letter_code
_entity_poly.pdbx_strand_id
1 'polypeptide(L)'
;MENIYIFMLIALGLLAISDLIVGVSNDAVNFLNSAIGSKAVSFKTILIVASIGVAVGALSSSGMMEVARKGIFNPERFMFDEIMVIFMAVMITDILLLDFFNTLGLPTSTTVSIVFELLGASVAMALIKIFSHDTHT
;
A
#
# COMPACT_ATOMS: atom_id res chain seq x y z
N MET A 1 -5.18 22.70 -14.20
CA MET A 1 -5.18 21.23 -14.13
C MET A 1 -3.78 20.64 -13.97
N GLU A 2 -2.71 21.21 -14.54
CA GLU A 2 -1.36 20.61 -14.38
C GLU A 2 -0.79 20.75 -12.95
N ASN A 3 -0.98 21.90 -12.32
CA ASN A 3 -0.50 22.14 -10.95
C ASN A 3 -1.12 21.19 -9.91
N ILE A 4 -2.39 20.78 -10.07
CA ILE A 4 -3.03 19.89 -9.09
C ILE A 4 -2.45 18.48 -9.14
N TYR A 5 -2.05 18.00 -10.32
CA TYR A 5 -1.37 16.70 -10.45
C TYR A 5 0.01 16.72 -9.79
N ILE A 6 0.74 17.83 -9.89
CA ILE A 6 2.04 18.00 -9.22
C ILE A 6 1.87 17.94 -7.70
N PHE A 7 0.88 18.65 -7.16
CA PHE A 7 0.59 18.59 -5.72
C PHE A 7 0.17 17.19 -5.27
N MET A 8 -0.67 16.50 -6.05
CA MET A 8 -1.06 15.11 -5.74
C MET A 8 0.12 14.14 -5.83
N LEU A 9 1.04 14.32 -6.79
CA LEU A 9 2.26 13.51 -6.89
C LEU A 9 3.17 13.70 -5.68
N ILE A 10 3.37 14.94 -5.23
CA ILE A 10 4.14 15.23 -4.01
C ILE A 10 3.46 14.58 -2.80
N ALA A 11 2.14 14.72 -2.68
CA ALA A 11 1.37 14.09 -1.60
C ALA A 11 1.51 12.56 -1.62
N LEU A 12 1.37 11.92 -2.80
CA LEU A 12 1.58 10.48 -2.95
C LEU A 12 2.99 10.06 -2.58
N GLY A 13 4.02 10.85 -2.91
CA GLY A 13 5.39 10.59 -2.49
C GLY A 13 5.55 10.61 -0.97
N LEU A 14 4.95 11.59 -0.28
CA LEU A 14 4.97 11.68 1.18
C LEU A 14 4.18 10.54 1.84
N LEU A 15 3.03 10.18 1.27
CA LEU A 15 2.22 9.06 1.74
C LEU A 15 2.97 7.74 1.54
N ALA A 16 3.63 7.51 0.41
CA ALA A 16 4.41 6.31 0.17
C ALA A 16 5.56 6.12 1.17
N ILE A 17 6.20 7.21 1.60
CA ILE A 17 7.22 7.15 2.67
C ILE A 17 6.56 6.75 4.00
N SER A 18 5.42 7.33 4.32
CA SER A 18 4.69 7.05 5.56
C SER A 18 4.20 5.60 5.60
N ASP A 19 3.65 5.13 4.49
CA ASP A 19 3.18 3.77 4.29
C ASP A 19 4.31 2.75 4.45
N LEU A 20 5.48 3.00 3.85
CA LEU A 20 6.65 2.15 4.02
C LEU A 20 7.05 2.02 5.50
N ILE A 21 6.95 3.09 6.28
CA ILE A 21 7.28 3.06 7.72
C ILE A 21 6.27 2.18 8.48
N VAL A 22 4.97 2.36 8.25
CA VAL A 22 3.91 1.63 8.96
C VAL A 22 3.86 0.17 8.52
N GLY A 23 3.95 -0.11 7.22
CA GLY A 23 3.94 -1.45 6.63
C GLY A 23 5.16 -2.28 7.04
N VAL A 24 6.38 -1.72 6.94
CA VAL A 24 7.58 -2.44 7.40
C VAL A 24 7.55 -2.66 8.90
N SER A 25 6.95 -1.75 9.68
CA SER A 25 6.78 -1.94 11.12
C SER A 25 5.82 -3.10 11.45
N ASN A 26 4.68 -3.17 10.76
CA ASN A 26 3.74 -4.29 10.87
C ASN A 26 4.42 -5.62 10.53
N ASP A 27 5.16 -5.66 9.42
CA ASP A 27 5.82 -6.88 8.97
C ASP A 27 7.01 -7.26 9.87
N ALA A 28 7.74 -6.27 10.39
CA ALA A 28 8.85 -6.50 11.31
C ALA A 28 8.40 -7.25 12.57
N VAL A 29 7.23 -6.93 13.12
CA VAL A 29 6.68 -7.71 14.25
C VAL A 29 6.45 -9.17 13.83
N ASN A 30 5.93 -9.40 12.62
CA ASN A 30 5.64 -10.75 12.12
C ASN A 30 6.90 -11.63 11.97
N PHE A 31 8.01 -11.11 11.42
CA PHE A 31 9.21 -11.94 11.17
C PHE A 31 10.32 -11.82 12.22
N LEU A 32 10.39 -10.73 13.00
CA LEU A 32 11.42 -10.56 14.04
C LEU A 32 11.08 -11.31 15.33
N ASN A 33 9.80 -11.54 15.63
CA ASN A 33 9.37 -12.19 16.88
C ASN A 33 10.04 -13.55 17.10
N SER A 34 10.15 -14.38 16.06
CA SER A 34 10.82 -15.68 16.12
C SER A 34 12.33 -15.55 16.36
N ALA A 35 12.98 -14.62 15.66
CA ALA A 35 14.43 -14.39 15.78
C ALA A 35 14.81 -13.86 17.17
N ILE A 36 14.06 -12.87 17.67
CA ILE A 36 14.26 -12.27 18.99
C ILE A 36 13.96 -13.28 20.10
N GLY A 37 12.87 -14.05 19.97
CA GLY A 37 12.46 -15.06 20.94
C GLY A 37 13.46 -16.22 21.08
N SER A 38 14.12 -16.61 19.99
CA SER A 38 15.11 -17.69 19.99
C SER A 38 16.39 -17.38 20.77
N LYS A 39 16.72 -16.09 20.95
CA LYS A 39 17.97 -15.59 21.56
C LYS A 39 19.27 -16.16 20.95
N ALA A 40 19.20 -16.69 19.72
CA ALA A 40 20.37 -17.29 19.06
C ALA A 40 21.44 -16.26 18.66
N VAL A 41 21.03 -15.02 18.39
CA VAL A 41 21.89 -13.94 17.90
C VAL A 41 21.53 -12.61 18.56
N SER A 42 22.46 -11.65 18.57
CA SER A 42 22.22 -10.33 19.16
C SER A 42 21.14 -9.54 18.38
N PHE A 43 20.37 -8.72 19.10
CA PHE A 43 19.33 -7.87 18.51
C PHE A 43 19.84 -6.98 17.36
N LYS A 44 21.07 -6.44 17.49
CA LYS A 44 21.71 -5.64 16.44
C LYS A 44 21.93 -6.44 15.16
N THR A 45 22.41 -7.68 15.29
CA THR A 45 22.63 -8.56 14.13
C THR A 45 21.32 -8.89 13.45
N ILE A 46 20.27 -9.18 14.22
CA ILE A 46 18.93 -9.46 13.71
C ILE A 46 18.42 -8.28 12.86
N LEU A 47 18.52 -7.04 13.37
CA LEU A 47 18.08 -5.86 12.64
C LEU A 47 18.87 -5.64 11.34
N ILE A 48 20.20 -5.78 11.37
CA ILE A 48 21.03 -5.61 10.16
C ILE A 48 20.62 -6.63 9.08
N VAL A 49 20.49 -7.90 9.44
CA VAL A 49 20.10 -8.96 8.51
C VAL A 49 18.69 -8.72 7.96
N ALA A 50 17.75 -8.34 8.84
CA ALA A 50 16.39 -8.02 8.45
C ALA A 50 16.32 -6.84 7.46
N SER A 51 17.01 -5.73 7.74
CA SER A 51 17.03 -4.56 6.85
C SER A 51 17.61 -4.89 5.47
N ILE A 52 18.69 -5.66 5.42
CA ILE A 52 19.27 -6.13 4.14
C ILE A 52 18.28 -7.04 3.42
N GLY A 53 17.66 -7.99 4.13
CA GLY A 53 16.68 -8.91 3.57
C GLY A 53 15.48 -8.19 2.96
N VAL A 54 14.90 -7.22 3.67
CA VAL A 54 13.80 -6.38 3.17
C VAL A 54 14.23 -5.59 1.95
N ALA A 55 15.41 -4.95 1.96
CA ALA A 55 15.92 -4.19 0.82
C ALA A 55 16.10 -5.07 -0.43
N VAL A 56 16.72 -6.25 -0.28
CA VAL A 56 16.91 -7.20 -1.39
C VAL A 56 15.57 -7.74 -1.88
N GLY A 57 14.65 -8.06 -0.96
CA GLY A 57 13.30 -8.51 -1.29
C GLY A 57 12.54 -7.46 -2.10
N ALA A 58 12.53 -6.21 -1.65
CA ALA A 58 11.87 -5.09 -2.33
C ALA A 58 12.47 -4.79 -3.71
N LEU A 59 13.80 -4.88 -3.86
CA LEU A 59 14.46 -4.66 -5.16
C LEU A 59 14.21 -5.79 -6.16
N SER A 60 13.86 -6.99 -5.69
CA SER A 60 13.59 -8.17 -6.52
C SER A 60 12.10 -8.48 -6.72
N SER A 61 11.19 -7.73 -6.07
CA SER A 61 9.75 -8.02 -6.03
C SER A 61 8.93 -7.54 -7.23
N SER A 62 9.52 -7.50 -8.44
CA SER A 62 8.84 -6.99 -9.66
C SER A 62 7.51 -7.71 -9.98
N GLY A 63 7.39 -9.00 -9.62
CA GLY A 63 6.18 -9.79 -9.83
C GLY A 63 4.96 -9.34 -9.01
N MET A 64 5.14 -8.84 -7.79
CA MET A 64 4.02 -8.38 -6.93
C MET A 64 3.30 -7.15 -7.51
N MET A 65 4.07 -6.22 -8.09
CA MET A 65 3.50 -5.06 -8.79
C MET A 65 2.68 -5.45 -10.01
N GLU A 66 3.04 -6.52 -10.69
CA GLU A 66 2.32 -7.00 -11.86
C GLU A 66 1.01 -7.71 -11.49
N VAL A 67 0.98 -8.44 -10.36
CA VAL A 67 -0.25 -9.03 -9.80
C VAL A 67 -1.26 -7.94 -9.43
N ALA A 68 -0.81 -6.86 -8.77
CA ALA A 68 -1.68 -5.74 -8.43
C ALA A 68 -2.31 -5.07 -9.68
N ARG A 69 -1.55 -4.96 -10.78
CA ARG A 69 -1.96 -4.31 -12.03
C ARG A 69 -2.82 -5.17 -12.96
N LYS A 70 -2.74 -6.50 -12.88
CA LYS A 70 -3.44 -7.40 -13.80
C LYS A 70 -4.56 -8.21 -13.14
N GLY A 71 -4.50 -8.39 -11.82
CA GLY A 71 -5.45 -9.23 -11.09
C GLY A 71 -6.59 -8.49 -10.38
N ILE A 72 -6.35 -7.26 -9.91
CA ILE A 72 -7.24 -6.57 -8.96
C ILE A 72 -7.73 -5.22 -9.51
N PHE A 73 -6.82 -4.44 -10.10
CA PHE A 73 -7.11 -3.11 -10.63
C PHE A 73 -6.74 -3.07 -12.12
N ASN A 74 -7.68 -2.67 -12.98
CA ASN A 74 -7.42 -2.49 -14.42
C ASN A 74 -7.28 -0.99 -14.76
N PRO A 75 -6.07 -0.40 -14.67
CA PRO A 75 -5.86 1.03 -14.84
C PRO A 75 -6.27 1.54 -16.23
N GLU A 76 -6.25 0.70 -17.26
CA GLU A 76 -6.58 1.09 -18.64
C GLU A 76 -8.05 1.50 -18.82
N ARG A 77 -8.92 1.21 -17.85
CA ARG A 77 -10.34 1.59 -17.85
C ARG A 77 -10.60 2.96 -17.21
N PHE A 78 -9.60 3.54 -16.58
CA PHE A 78 -9.70 4.80 -15.85
C PHE A 78 -8.90 5.91 -16.53
N MET A 79 -9.41 7.13 -16.43
CA MET A 79 -8.71 8.33 -16.82
C MET A 79 -7.61 8.65 -15.80
N PHE A 80 -6.61 9.44 -16.20
CA PHE A 80 -5.45 9.72 -15.35
C PHE A 80 -5.85 10.36 -14.00
N ASP A 81 -6.77 11.30 -14.00
CA ASP A 81 -7.33 11.92 -12.81
C ASP A 81 -8.06 10.92 -11.91
N GLU A 82 -8.85 10.01 -12.50
CA GLU A 82 -9.52 8.93 -11.76
C GLU A 82 -8.49 8.02 -11.08
N ILE A 83 -7.40 7.66 -11.77
CA ILE A 83 -6.31 6.84 -11.20
C ILE A 83 -5.63 7.56 -10.04
N MET A 84 -5.35 8.85 -10.18
CA MET A 84 -4.71 9.65 -9.13
C MET A 84 -5.58 9.68 -7.86
N VAL A 85 -6.90 9.81 -8.01
CA VAL A 85 -7.85 9.76 -6.88
C VAL A 85 -7.89 8.38 -6.24
N ILE A 86 -7.92 7.30 -7.03
CA ILE A 86 -7.89 5.92 -6.53
C ILE A 86 -6.65 5.70 -5.67
N PHE A 87 -5.46 6.01 -6.19
CA PHE A 87 -4.23 5.81 -5.43
C PHE A 87 -4.14 6.69 -4.19
N MET A 88 -4.65 7.93 -4.23
CA MET A 88 -4.71 8.76 -3.04
C MET A 88 -5.58 8.13 -1.96
N ALA A 89 -6.78 7.64 -2.33
CA ALA A 89 -7.70 7.00 -1.41
C ALA A 89 -7.12 5.71 -0.82
N VAL A 90 -6.50 4.87 -1.65
CA VAL A 90 -5.85 3.62 -1.23
C VAL A 90 -4.73 3.90 -0.25
N MET A 91 -3.77 4.78 -0.59
CA MET A 91 -2.62 5.06 0.28
C MET A 91 -3.03 5.65 1.64
N ILE A 92 -4.03 6.54 1.67
CA ILE A 92 -4.54 7.08 2.93
C ILE A 92 -5.20 5.99 3.75
N THR A 93 -6.00 5.14 3.12
CA THR A 93 -6.72 4.06 3.81
C THR A 93 -5.76 3.02 4.37
N ASP A 94 -4.72 2.64 3.61
CA ASP A 94 -3.74 1.63 4.03
C ASP A 94 -2.97 2.12 5.27
N ILE A 95 -2.45 3.35 5.24
CA ILE A 95 -1.78 3.95 6.40
C ILE A 95 -2.69 3.95 7.63
N LEU A 96 -3.94 4.41 7.48
CA LEU A 96 -4.88 4.48 8.60
C LEU A 96 -5.24 3.10 9.14
N LEU A 97 -5.47 2.13 8.25
CA LEU A 97 -5.83 0.78 8.62
C LEU A 97 -4.65 0.11 9.33
N LEU A 98 -3.45 0.13 8.74
CA LEU A 98 -2.28 -0.48 9.35
C LEU A 98 -1.90 0.19 10.67
N ASP A 99 -1.94 1.51 10.76
CA ASP A 99 -1.66 2.23 12.01
C ASP A 99 -2.67 1.88 13.11
N PHE A 100 -3.95 1.79 12.76
CA PHE A 100 -5.00 1.39 13.70
C PHE A 100 -4.79 -0.02 14.24
N PHE A 101 -4.55 -0.99 13.36
CA PHE A 101 -4.34 -2.37 13.80
C PHE A 101 -3.01 -2.55 14.56
N ASN A 102 -1.95 -1.88 14.13
CA ASN A 102 -0.67 -1.84 14.84
C ASN A 102 -0.84 -1.28 16.26
N THR A 103 -1.61 -0.19 16.39
CA THR A 103 -1.93 0.42 17.68
C THR A 103 -2.70 -0.52 18.60
N LEU A 104 -3.59 -1.36 18.04
CA LEU A 104 -4.32 -2.39 18.78
C LEU A 104 -3.51 -3.68 19.01
N GLY A 105 -2.31 -3.80 18.44
CA GLY A 105 -1.48 -5.01 18.52
C GLY A 105 -2.07 -6.21 17.78
N LEU A 106 -2.95 -5.97 16.80
CA LEU A 106 -3.59 -7.01 16.02
C LEU A 106 -2.77 -7.32 14.75
N PRO A 107 -2.52 -8.61 14.43
CA PRO A 107 -1.78 -8.98 13.23
C PRO A 107 -2.61 -8.64 11.98
N THR A 108 -2.01 -7.90 11.05
CA THR A 108 -2.67 -7.46 9.81
C THR A 108 -1.88 -7.91 8.59
N SER A 109 -2.60 -8.24 7.52
CA SER A 109 -2.00 -8.60 6.22
C SER A 109 -2.08 -7.42 5.26
N THR A 110 -0.94 -6.79 5.01
CA THR A 110 -0.77 -5.68 4.05
C THR A 110 -1.23 -6.06 2.65
N THR A 111 -0.94 -7.30 2.21
CA THR A 111 -1.43 -7.82 0.92
C THR A 111 -2.95 -7.83 0.84
N VAL A 112 -3.63 -8.28 1.90
CA VAL A 112 -5.10 -8.32 1.91
C VAL A 112 -5.68 -6.89 1.95
N SER A 113 -5.09 -5.98 2.73
CA SER A 113 -5.49 -4.57 2.79
C SER A 113 -5.48 -3.92 1.40
N ILE A 114 -4.34 -3.94 0.72
CA ILE A 114 -4.18 -3.34 -0.61
C ILE A 114 -5.13 -3.96 -1.65
N VAL A 115 -5.38 -5.27 -1.58
CA VAL A 115 -6.34 -5.94 -2.48
C VAL A 115 -7.74 -5.36 -2.32
N PHE A 116 -8.23 -5.25 -1.08
CA PHE A 116 -9.59 -4.76 -0.81
C PHE A 116 -9.72 -3.25 -1.01
N GLU A 117 -8.68 -2.48 -0.72
CA GLU A 117 -8.65 -1.04 -0.95
C GLU A 117 -8.71 -0.71 -2.45
N LEU A 118 -7.89 -1.36 -3.27
CA LEU A 118 -7.92 -1.20 -4.73
C LEU A 118 -9.27 -1.63 -5.30
N LEU A 119 -9.83 -2.75 -4.83
CA LEU A 119 -11.15 -3.21 -5.23
C LEU A 119 -12.22 -2.17 -4.86
N GLY A 120 -12.25 -1.70 -3.62
CA GLY A 120 -13.23 -0.73 -3.13
C GLY A 120 -13.13 0.61 -3.87
N ALA A 121 -11.93 1.17 -4.00
CA ALA A 121 -11.70 2.44 -4.67
C ALA A 121 -12.05 2.36 -6.16
N SER A 122 -11.65 1.27 -6.85
CA SER A 122 -11.97 1.09 -8.27
C SER A 122 -13.47 0.89 -8.52
N VAL A 123 -14.17 0.12 -7.67
CA VAL A 123 -15.63 -0.04 -7.76
C VAL A 123 -16.35 1.28 -7.51
N ALA A 124 -15.97 2.03 -6.48
CA ALA A 124 -16.56 3.33 -6.18
C ALA A 124 -16.38 4.32 -7.34
N MET A 125 -15.17 4.41 -7.89
CA MET A 125 -14.89 5.29 -9.04
C MET A 125 -15.62 4.84 -10.31
N ALA A 126 -15.72 3.53 -10.57
CA ALA A 126 -16.50 3.01 -11.69
C ALA A 126 -17.99 3.37 -11.57
N LEU A 127 -18.57 3.27 -10.37
CA LEU A 127 -19.96 3.69 -10.13
C LEU A 127 -20.14 5.19 -10.38
N ILE A 128 -19.26 6.03 -9.84
CA ILE A 128 -19.30 7.49 -10.07
C ILE A 128 -19.25 7.80 -11.57
N LYS A 129 -18.39 7.10 -12.31
CA LYS A 129 -18.25 7.26 -13.76
C LYS A 129 -19.52 6.87 -14.52
N ILE A 130 -20.13 5.74 -14.18
CA ILE A 130 -21.39 5.28 -14.79
C ILE A 130 -22.52 6.28 -14.52
N PHE A 131 -22.73 6.67 -13.26
CA PHE A 131 -23.79 7.63 -12.91
C PHE A 131 -23.60 9.01 -13.55
N SER A 132 -22.37 9.48 -13.67
CA SER A 132 -22.07 10.76 -14.33
C SER A 132 -22.34 10.70 -15.83
N HIS A 133 -22.10 9.55 -16.47
CA HIS A 133 -22.39 9.34 -17.88
C HIS A 133 -23.90 9.33 -18.16
N ASP A 134 -24.70 8.69 -17.29
CA ASP A 134 -26.16 8.65 -17.42
C ASP A 134 -26.82 10.01 -17.21
N THR A 135 -26.22 10.92 -16.43
CA THR A 135 -26.73 12.29 -16.26
C THR A 135 -26.49 13.22 -17.46
N HIS A 136 -25.70 12.79 -18.44
CA HIS A 136 -25.38 13.56 -19.65
C HIS A 136 -26.04 13.01 -20.92
N THR A 137 -26.97 12.06 -20.79
CA THR A 137 -27.90 11.61 -21.83
C THR A 137 -29.34 11.94 -21.46
#